data_AF-A0A179S379-F1
#
_entry.id   AF-A0A179S379-F1
#
_cell.length_a   1.000
_cell.length_b   1.000
_cell.length_c   1.000
_cell.angle_alpha   90.00
_cell.angle_beta   90.00
_cell.angle_gamma   90.00
#
_symmetry.space_group_name_H-M   'P 1'
#
loop_
_entity.id
_entity.type
_entity.pdbx_description
1 polymer ?
#
loop_
_entity_poly.entity_id
_entity_poly.type
_entity_poly.pdbx_seq_one_letter_code
_entity_poly.pdbx_strand_id
1 'polypeptide(L)'
;MFNLFKSQTSLDLTPRTCLAVSLIYCMGADGEIDPEEIGHLMSVLGRNTTRQHLDSAVRYVRATQPAQFLAEAAPRLRPDQRLCIILNMIDSAMADGEAEAGEQQLIMQFAQAFGLSESDLTPYFRALVAKNDRAVLDR
;
A
#
# COMPACT_ATOMS: atom_id res chain seq x y z
N MET A 1 -1.57 -8.83 -34.53
CA MET A 1 -2.91 -9.43 -34.68
C MET A 1 -3.26 -10.44 -33.58
N PHE A 2 -2.73 -10.36 -32.34
CA PHE A 2 -3.12 -11.25 -31.22
C PHE A 2 -2.83 -10.67 -29.81
N ASN A 3 -2.94 -9.34 -29.60
CA ASN A 3 -2.79 -8.73 -28.25
C ASN A 3 -3.95 -7.82 -27.84
N LEU A 4 -5.09 -7.87 -28.55
CA LEU A 4 -6.18 -6.90 -28.37
C LEU A 4 -7.26 -7.30 -27.35
N PHE A 5 -7.06 -8.37 -26.58
CA PHE A 5 -8.03 -8.83 -25.57
C PHE A 5 -7.36 -9.31 -24.27
N LYS A 6 -6.36 -8.59 -23.79
CA LYS A 6 -6.20 -8.55 -22.32
C LYS A 6 -7.31 -7.63 -21.85
N SER A 7 -8.37 -8.22 -21.28
CA SER A 7 -9.29 -7.48 -20.41
C SER A 7 -8.43 -6.83 -19.33
N GLN A 8 -7.95 -5.61 -19.60
CA GLN A 8 -7.44 -4.76 -18.55
C GLN A 8 -8.64 -4.60 -17.64
N THR A 9 -8.56 -5.20 -16.46
CA THR A 9 -9.56 -4.93 -15.42
C THR A 9 -9.40 -3.46 -15.13
N SER A 10 -10.19 -2.61 -15.78
CA SER A 10 -9.99 -1.17 -15.77
C SER A 10 -10.46 -0.65 -14.43
N LEU A 11 -9.56 -0.70 -13.46
CA LEU A 11 -9.74 -0.09 -12.16
C LEU A 11 -9.37 1.39 -12.30
N ASP A 12 -10.29 2.28 -11.92
CA ASP A 12 -9.99 3.71 -11.92
C ASP A 12 -9.00 4.04 -10.80
N LEU A 13 -7.79 4.48 -11.17
CA LEU A 13 -6.70 4.80 -10.25
C LEU A 13 -6.90 6.18 -9.61
N THR A 14 -8.00 6.33 -8.88
CA THR A 14 -8.21 7.46 -7.97
C THR A 14 -7.21 7.39 -6.80
N PRO A 15 -6.91 8.49 -6.10
CA PRO A 15 -6.00 8.47 -4.95
C PRO A 15 -6.39 7.45 -3.87
N ARG A 16 -7.69 7.26 -3.63
CA ARG A 16 -8.20 6.28 -2.67
C ARG A 16 -7.97 4.85 -3.16
N THR A 17 -8.15 4.61 -4.45
CA THR A 17 -7.89 3.32 -5.06
C THR A 17 -6.40 3.00 -5.12
N CYS A 18 -5.55 3.99 -5.38
CA CYS A 18 -4.09 3.84 -5.26
C CYS A 18 -3.68 3.43 -3.84
N LEU A 19 -4.26 4.02 -2.80
CA LEU A 19 -4.02 3.59 -1.42
C LEU A 19 -4.39 2.10 -1.23
N ALA A 20 -5.59 1.70 -1.63
CA ALA A 20 -6.04 0.32 -1.50
C ALA A 20 -5.12 -0.67 -2.24
N VAL A 21 -4.80 -0.37 -3.50
CA VAL A 21 -3.90 -1.20 -4.32
C VAL A 21 -2.51 -1.30 -3.69
N SER A 22 -1.98 -0.20 -3.15
CA SER A 22 -0.65 -0.19 -2.52
C SER A 22 -0.60 -1.05 -1.25
N LEU A 23 -1.63 -0.98 -0.40
CA LEU A 23 -1.72 -1.80 0.79
C LEU A 23 -1.87 -3.29 0.45
N ILE A 24 -2.67 -3.63 -0.58
CA ILE A 24 -2.85 -5.01 -1.05
C ILE A 24 -1.54 -5.58 -1.60
N TYR A 25 -0.74 -4.78 -2.35
CA TYR A 25 0.59 -5.22 -2.76
C TYR A 25 1.49 -5.48 -1.55
N CYS A 26 1.45 -4.61 -0.54
CA CYS A 26 2.25 -4.74 0.68
C CYS A 26 1.95 -6.05 1.41
N MET A 27 0.68 -6.30 1.72
CA MET A 27 0.24 -7.52 2.42
C MET A 27 0.51 -8.79 1.60
N GLY A 28 0.44 -8.70 0.26
CA GLY A 28 0.77 -9.82 -0.62
C GLY A 28 2.26 -9.97 -0.93
N ALA A 29 3.16 -9.20 -0.32
CA ALA A 29 4.59 -9.22 -0.65
C ALA A 29 5.27 -10.52 -0.24
N ASP A 30 4.87 -11.08 0.91
CA ASP A 30 5.47 -12.27 1.51
C ASP A 30 4.58 -13.53 1.42
N GLY A 31 3.38 -13.44 0.82
CA GLY A 31 2.50 -14.60 0.66
C GLY A 31 1.07 -14.33 0.18
N GLU A 32 0.15 -15.21 0.57
CA GLU A 32 -1.27 -15.02 0.33
C GLU A 32 -1.89 -14.09 1.36
N ILE A 33 -2.85 -13.29 0.91
CA ILE A 33 -3.56 -12.35 1.77
C ILE A 33 -4.53 -13.11 2.68
N ASP A 34 -4.35 -13.02 4.00
CA ASP A 34 -5.23 -13.65 4.99
C ASP A 34 -6.54 -12.84 5.17
N PRO A 35 -7.69 -13.49 5.42
CA PRO A 35 -8.92 -12.82 5.89
C PRO A 35 -8.74 -11.75 6.99
N GLU A 36 -7.81 -11.90 7.92
CA GLU A 36 -7.51 -10.90 8.96
C GLU A 36 -6.96 -9.60 8.36
N GLU A 37 -6.08 -9.70 7.36
CA GLU A 37 -5.51 -8.56 6.63
C GLU A 37 -6.58 -7.80 5.84
N ILE A 38 -7.59 -8.52 5.32
CA ILE A 38 -8.76 -7.89 4.68
C ILE A 38 -9.55 -7.05 5.68
N GLY A 39 -9.71 -7.53 6.93
CA GLY A 39 -10.33 -6.77 8.00
C GLY A 39 -9.56 -5.49 8.32
N HIS A 40 -8.24 -5.59 8.42
CA HIS A 40 -7.34 -4.45 8.61
C HIS A 40 -7.45 -3.43 7.48
N LEU A 41 -7.41 -3.87 6.21
CA LEU A 41 -7.57 -3.01 5.03
C LEU A 41 -8.87 -2.20 5.09
N MET A 42 -9.99 -2.82 5.46
CA MET A 42 -11.25 -2.12 5.57
C MET A 42 -11.22 -1.04 6.67
N SER A 43 -10.49 -1.28 7.76
CA SER A 43 -10.32 -0.30 8.84
C SER A 43 -9.49 0.91 8.40
N VAL A 44 -8.39 0.68 7.68
CA VAL A 44 -7.47 1.72 7.18
C VAL A 44 -8.14 2.56 6.08
N LEU A 45 -8.82 1.90 5.14
CA LEU A 45 -9.48 2.59 4.03
C LEU A 45 -10.77 3.32 4.44
N GLY A 46 -11.34 2.93 5.59
CA GLY A 46 -12.50 3.55 6.22
C GLY A 46 -13.84 3.24 5.54
N ARG A 47 -14.91 3.88 6.04
CA ARG A 47 -16.32 3.58 5.70
C ARG A 47 -16.71 3.75 4.24
N ASN A 48 -15.87 4.40 3.43
CA ASN A 48 -16.14 4.64 2.01
C ASN A 48 -15.69 3.47 1.12
N THR A 49 -15.05 2.45 1.69
CA THR A 49 -14.60 1.27 0.95
C THR A 49 -15.60 0.14 1.11
N THR A 50 -16.15 -0.31 0.00
CA THR A 50 -17.03 -1.49 -0.05
C THR A 50 -16.21 -2.74 -0.31
N ARG A 51 -16.74 -3.91 0.09
CA ARG A 51 -16.10 -5.20 -0.20
C ARG A 51 -15.92 -5.42 -1.71
N GLN A 52 -16.90 -4.99 -2.51
CA GLN A 52 -16.81 -5.03 -3.98
C GLN A 52 -15.66 -4.18 -4.53
N HIS A 53 -15.41 -3.01 -3.95
CA HIS A 53 -14.25 -2.18 -4.32
C HIS A 53 -12.95 -2.92 -4.03
N LEU A 54 -12.85 -3.51 -2.83
CA LEU A 54 -11.67 -4.25 -2.43
C LEU A 54 -11.42 -5.48 -3.33
N ASP A 55 -12.46 -6.25 -3.64
CA ASP A 55 -12.37 -7.40 -4.56
C ASP A 55 -11.87 -6.97 -5.94
N SER A 56 -12.29 -5.80 -6.42
CA SER A 56 -11.84 -5.25 -7.69
C SER A 56 -10.35 -4.85 -7.64
N ALA A 57 -9.91 -4.26 -6.52
CA ALA A 57 -8.51 -3.93 -6.29
C ALA A 57 -7.62 -5.18 -6.18
N VAL A 58 -8.08 -6.23 -5.49
CA VAL A 58 -7.37 -7.53 -5.41
C VAL A 58 -7.22 -8.16 -6.79
N ARG A 59 -8.29 -8.15 -7.62
CA ARG A 59 -8.20 -8.64 -9.01
C ARG A 59 -7.20 -7.83 -9.84
N TYR A 60 -7.19 -6.51 -9.69
CA TYR A 60 -6.23 -5.64 -10.37
C TYR A 60 -4.78 -5.96 -9.97
N VAL A 61 -4.51 -6.10 -8.67
CA VAL A 61 -3.19 -6.47 -8.13
C VAL A 61 -2.71 -7.82 -8.68
N ARG A 62 -3.58 -8.83 -8.73
CA ARG A 62 -3.26 -10.15 -9.30
C ARG A 62 -2.92 -10.10 -10.79
N ALA A 63 -3.43 -9.11 -11.52
CA ALA A 63 -3.25 -8.97 -12.96
C ALA A 63 -2.14 -7.98 -13.36
N THR A 64 -1.62 -7.19 -12.41
CA THR A 64 -0.75 -6.04 -12.68
C THR A 64 0.51 -6.12 -11.82
N GLN A 65 1.68 -5.87 -12.41
CA GLN A 65 2.91 -5.82 -11.64
C GLN A 65 3.05 -4.47 -10.91
N PRO A 66 3.67 -4.43 -9.71
CA PRO A 66 3.83 -3.19 -8.96
C PRO A 66 4.47 -2.06 -9.77
N ALA A 67 5.50 -2.35 -10.57
CA ALA A 67 6.16 -1.35 -11.41
C ALA A 67 5.23 -0.73 -12.47
N GLN A 68 4.32 -1.52 -13.04
CA GLN A 68 3.32 -1.01 -13.98
C GLN A 68 2.31 -0.10 -13.27
N PHE A 69 1.79 -0.53 -12.13
CA PHE A 69 0.91 0.28 -11.31
C PHE A 69 1.56 1.61 -10.93
N LEU A 70 2.82 1.59 -10.48
CA LEU A 70 3.56 2.78 -10.07
C LEU A 70 3.74 3.78 -11.23
N ALA A 71 4.06 3.29 -12.43
CA ALA A 71 4.20 4.13 -13.62
C ALA A 71 2.89 4.86 -13.98
N GLU A 72 1.74 4.24 -13.74
CA GLU A 72 0.42 4.83 -14.00
C GLU A 72 -0.06 5.74 -12.86
N ALA A 73 0.20 5.36 -11.61
CA ALA A 73 -0.29 6.03 -10.41
C ALA A 73 0.52 7.27 -10.03
N ALA A 74 1.86 7.17 -10.01
CA ALA A 74 2.75 8.25 -9.58
C ALA A 74 2.44 9.62 -10.24
N PRO A 75 2.30 9.74 -11.58
CA PRO A 75 2.04 11.04 -12.22
C PRO A 75 0.65 11.62 -11.91
N ARG A 76 -0.31 10.81 -11.42
CA ARG A 76 -1.69 11.25 -11.10
C ARG A 76 -1.84 11.73 -9.66
N LEU A 77 -0.91 11.35 -8.79
CA LEU A 77 -0.94 11.66 -7.38
C LEU A 77 -0.18 12.95 -7.09
N ARG A 78 -0.78 13.82 -6.29
CA ARG A 78 -0.09 14.97 -5.70
C ARG A 78 0.89 14.55 -4.59
N PRO A 79 1.87 15.39 -4.22
CA PRO A 79 2.85 15.05 -3.19
C PRO A 79 2.24 14.62 -1.85
N ASP A 80 1.19 15.32 -1.37
CA ASP A 80 0.49 14.99 -0.12
C ASP A 80 -0.16 13.60 -0.16
N GLN A 81 -0.69 13.20 -1.32
CA GLN A 81 -1.33 11.91 -1.52
C GLN A 81 -0.31 10.78 -1.55
N ARG A 82 0.84 11.00 -2.21
CA ARG A 82 1.94 10.02 -2.24
C ARG A 82 2.48 9.75 -0.85
N LEU A 83 2.74 10.81 -0.08
CA LEU A 83 3.18 10.69 1.30
C LEU A 83 2.14 9.94 2.14
N CYS A 84 0.86 10.31 2.02
CA CYS A 84 -0.23 9.60 2.72
C CYS A 84 -0.23 8.10 2.42
N ILE A 85 -0.07 7.70 1.15
CA ILE A 85 -0.02 6.28 0.77
C ILE A 85 1.17 5.57 1.42
N ILE A 86 2.38 6.13 1.33
CA ILE A 86 3.58 5.52 1.91
C ILE A 86 3.47 5.39 3.43
N LEU A 87 2.97 6.42 4.12
CA LEU A 87 2.82 6.35 5.57
C LEU A 87 1.80 5.29 6.00
N ASN A 88 0.72 5.09 5.24
CA ASN A 88 -0.22 4.00 5.51
C ASN A 88 0.40 2.64 5.23
N MET A 89 1.24 2.49 4.19
CA MET A 89 1.95 1.23 3.95
C MET A 89 2.91 0.90 5.10
N ILE A 90 3.72 1.88 5.52
CA ILE A 90 4.65 1.72 6.66
C ILE A 90 3.89 1.40 7.94
N ASP A 91 2.79 2.11 8.24
CA ASP A 91 1.99 1.87 9.45
C ASP A 91 1.34 0.47 9.43
N SER A 92 0.86 0.03 8.27
CA SER A 92 0.29 -1.32 8.12
C SER A 92 1.34 -2.41 8.31
N ALA A 93 2.53 -2.28 7.70
CA ALA A 93 3.61 -3.28 7.81
C ALA A 93 4.21 -3.35 9.22
N MET A 94 4.15 -2.26 10.00
CA MET A 94 4.66 -2.24 11.39
C MET A 94 3.60 -2.54 12.45
N ALA A 95 2.40 -3.00 12.07
CA ALA A 95 1.31 -3.24 13.01
C ALA A 95 1.67 -4.26 14.11
N ASP A 96 2.50 -5.25 13.75
CA ASP A 96 3.01 -6.30 14.64
C ASP A 96 4.39 -5.99 15.24
N GLY A 97 4.89 -4.76 15.04
CA GLY A 97 6.12 -4.23 15.63
C GLY A 97 7.30 -4.13 14.68
N GLU A 98 7.38 -5.01 13.68
CA GLU A 98 8.42 -5.00 12.64
C GLU A 98 7.81 -5.40 11.29
N ALA A 99 8.29 -4.80 10.20
CA ALA A 99 7.88 -5.13 8.84
C ALA A 99 8.74 -6.28 8.28
N GLU A 100 8.14 -7.17 7.49
CA GLU A 100 8.87 -8.27 6.84
C GLU A 100 9.77 -7.76 5.71
N ALA A 101 10.74 -8.59 5.29
CA ALA A 101 11.74 -8.18 4.30
C ALA A 101 11.12 -7.86 2.93
N GLY A 102 10.10 -8.61 2.49
CA GLY A 102 9.38 -8.35 1.24
C GLY A 102 8.61 -7.04 1.29
N GLU A 103 7.86 -6.81 2.36
CA GLU A 103 7.15 -5.55 2.62
C GLU A 103 8.10 -4.34 2.62
N GLN A 104 9.24 -4.42 3.32
CA GLN A 104 10.24 -3.34 3.37
C GLN A 104 10.76 -2.99 1.97
N GLN A 105 11.12 -4.00 1.18
CA GLN A 105 11.61 -3.80 -0.19
C GLN A 105 10.56 -3.13 -1.08
N LEU A 106 9.31 -3.58 -0.97
CA LEU A 106 8.19 -3.03 -1.73
C LEU A 106 7.88 -1.59 -1.33
N ILE A 107 7.84 -1.28 -0.03
CA ILE A 107 7.63 0.09 0.47
C ILE A 107 8.73 1.02 -0.06
N MET A 108 9.98 0.60 -0.04
CA MET A 108 11.10 1.40 -0.57
C MET A 108 10.99 1.61 -2.07
N GLN A 109 10.57 0.59 -2.83
CA GLN A 109 10.28 0.73 -4.26
C GLN A 109 9.20 1.79 -4.51
N PHE A 110 8.12 1.77 -3.72
CA PHE A 110 7.02 2.73 -3.85
C PHE A 110 7.46 4.15 -3.48
N ALA A 111 8.20 4.31 -2.37
CA ALA A 111 8.74 5.59 -1.93
C ALA A 111 9.62 6.22 -3.02
N GLN A 112 10.52 5.44 -3.61
CA GLN A 112 11.38 5.89 -4.71
C GLN A 112 10.56 6.30 -5.94
N ALA A 113 9.59 5.48 -6.36
CA ALA A 113 8.73 5.79 -7.50
C ALA A 113 7.86 7.04 -7.29
N PHE A 114 7.53 7.35 -6.04
CA PHE A 114 6.79 8.54 -5.65
C PHE A 114 7.67 9.78 -5.45
N GLY A 115 8.99 9.61 -5.49
CA GLY A 115 9.97 10.69 -5.33
C GLY A 115 10.18 11.13 -3.89
N LEU A 116 9.98 10.22 -2.93
CA LEU A 116 10.23 10.46 -1.51
C LEU A 116 11.60 9.89 -1.13
N SER A 117 12.45 10.75 -0.58
CA SER A 117 13.77 10.34 -0.07
C SER A 117 13.65 9.75 1.33
N GLU A 118 14.68 9.00 1.74
CA GLU A 118 14.80 8.51 3.12
C GLU A 118 14.78 9.66 4.14
N SER A 119 15.41 10.80 3.82
CA SER A 119 15.38 12.00 4.67
C SER A 119 13.97 12.59 4.81
N ASP A 120 13.14 12.53 3.77
CA ASP A 120 11.74 12.98 3.85
C ASP A 120 10.92 12.09 4.78
N LEU A 121 11.19 10.79 4.78
CA LEU A 121 10.45 9.78 5.54
C LEU A 121 10.93 9.62 6.99
N THR A 122 12.20 9.90 7.27
CA THR A 122 12.83 9.75 8.59
C THR A 122 11.98 10.31 9.76
N PRO A 123 11.46 11.55 9.73
CA PRO A 123 10.67 12.08 10.85
C PRO A 123 9.37 11.29 11.08
N TYR A 124 8.71 10.85 10.01
CA TYR A 124 7.49 10.07 10.10
C TYR A 124 7.76 8.64 10.57
N PHE A 125 8.84 8.01 10.09
CA PHE A 125 9.25 6.69 10.53
C PHE A 125 9.49 6.66 12.04
N ARG A 126 10.22 7.63 12.58
CA ARG A 126 10.42 7.76 14.04
C ARG A 126 9.10 7.90 14.80
N ALA A 127 8.17 8.68 14.28
CA ALA A 127 6.86 8.86 14.90
C ALA A 127 6.04 7.56 14.90
N LEU A 128 6.08 6.79 13.81
CA LEU A 128 5.37 5.52 13.71
C LEU A 128 6.01 4.43 14.59
N VAL A 129 7.34 4.37 14.67
CA VAL A 129 8.05 3.49 15.62
C VAL A 129 7.64 3.82 17.06
N ALA A 130 7.64 5.11 17.42
CA ALA A 130 7.21 5.53 18.76
C ALA A 130 5.72 5.22 19.03
N LYS A 131 4.84 5.32 18.02
CA LYS A 131 3.43 4.93 18.12
C LYS A 131 3.28 3.42 18.40
N ASN A 132 4.12 2.59 17.81
CA ASN A 132 4.02 1.13 17.89
C ASN A 132 4.84 0.49 19.03
N ASP A 133 5.68 1.25 19.74
CA ASP A 133 6.42 0.78 20.93
C ASP A 133 5.48 0.57 22.14
N ARG A 134 4.77 -0.56 22.13
CA ARG A 134 3.86 -0.96 23.23
C ARG A 134 4.61 -1.33 24.50
N ALA A 135 5.88 -1.70 24.41
CA ALA A 135 6.69 -2.08 25.57
C ALA A 135 6.86 -0.93 26.57
N VAL A 136 6.67 0.32 26.15
CA VAL A 136 6.65 1.49 27.05
C VAL A 136 5.48 1.46 28.04
N LEU A 137 4.38 0.77 27.72
CA LEU A 137 3.21 0.68 28.60
C LEU A 137 3.42 -0.29 29.78
N ASP A 138 4.40 -1.18 29.67
CA ASP A 138 4.68 -2.24 30.64
C ASP A 138 5.93 -1.94 31.51
N ARG A 139 6.47 -0.71 31.43
CA ARG A 139 7.64 -0.26 32.21
C ARG A 139 7.28 0.40 33.53
#